data_AF-A0A9P7T3S6-F1
#
_entry.id   AF-A0A9P7T3S6-F1
#
_cell.length_a   1.000
_cell.length_b   1.000
_cell.length_c   1.000
_cell.angle_alpha   90.00
_cell.angle_beta   90.00
_cell.angle_gamma   90.00
#
_symmetry.space_group_name_H-M   'P 1'
#
loop_
_entity.id
_entity.type
_entity.pdbx_description
1 polymer ?
#
loop_
_entity_poly.entity_id
_entity_poly.type
_entity_poly.pdbx_seq_one_letter_code
_entity_poly.pdbx_strand_id
1 'polypeptide(L)'
;MNCRSSSAVQDFGQPTLLTSRVDALEDTVQDLDRQMDSVNVKTDTFETTMAAIHNQPKAMKESNDKMTSQVTKLELSMNSRFTEMELSMDSRFKKLNTQITKMNNDLKKVDLSINSRLQDMNSRITELSSDMHSGFEEMTQKNDQTSIKMEALNKNTMSRFDNRLPGAPPDALEPLFNVNTGKQIQSVNSRADFAGMTYVAMAECLQELGLAVPKHKDERLRQVKKAYGAQCAHSTVTSPRVSIRKRNADEGLSLQYAPQIYPMKGCDTTMDC
;
A
#
# COMPACT_ATOMS: atom_id res chain seq x y z
N MET A 1 121.20 117.17 27.03
CA MET A 1 120.27 117.55 25.95
C MET A 1 120.96 117.33 24.62
N ASN A 2 120.56 116.30 23.86
CA ASN A 2 120.13 116.41 22.46
C ASN A 2 120.23 115.06 21.72
N CYS A 3 119.11 114.77 21.05
CA CYS A 3 118.97 113.87 19.91
C CYS A 3 119.29 112.40 20.18
N ARG A 4 118.31 111.75 20.82
CA ARG A 4 118.06 110.31 20.84
C ARG A 4 117.86 109.84 19.40
N SER A 5 118.87 109.20 18.83
CA SER A 5 118.82 108.56 17.52
C SER A 5 117.67 107.55 17.51
N SER A 6 116.57 107.90 16.82
CA SER A 6 115.58 106.92 16.40
C SER A 6 116.26 106.04 15.38
N SER A 7 116.70 104.86 15.83
CA SER A 7 116.99 103.76 14.94
C SER A 7 115.73 103.53 14.13
N ALA A 8 115.78 103.90 12.86
CA ALA A 8 114.87 103.42 11.85
C ALA A 8 114.93 101.88 11.92
N VAL A 9 114.03 101.30 12.70
CA VAL A 9 113.64 99.91 12.57
C VAL A 9 113.00 99.86 11.19
N GLN A 10 113.89 99.58 10.24
CA GLN A 10 113.60 99.11 8.92
C GLN A 10 112.69 97.89 9.11
N ASP A 11 111.39 98.16 9.19
CA ASP A 11 110.29 97.21 9.26
C ASP A 11 110.16 96.54 7.88
N PHE A 12 111.26 95.92 7.43
CA PHE A 12 111.35 95.04 6.26
C PHE A 12 110.57 93.73 6.49
N GLY A 13 109.85 93.61 7.61
CA GLY A 13 108.94 92.50 7.91
C GLY A 13 107.50 92.71 7.39
N GLN A 14 107.11 93.92 6.99
CA GLN A 14 105.75 94.17 6.48
C GLN A 14 105.40 93.44 5.18
N PRO A 15 106.27 93.37 4.15
CA PRO A 15 105.95 92.66 2.91
C PRO A 15 105.88 91.15 3.14
N THR A 16 106.80 90.59 3.94
CA THR A 16 106.83 89.16 4.27
C THR A 16 105.63 88.74 5.09
N LEU A 17 105.16 89.57 6.03
CA LEU A 17 103.91 89.35 6.77
C LEU A 17 102.69 89.40 5.85
N LEU A 18 102.66 90.34 4.90
CA LEU A 18 101.59 90.45 3.89
C LEU A 18 101.54 89.21 3.00
N THR A 19 102.68 88.70 2.53
CA THR A 19 102.76 87.47 1.73
C THR A 19 102.21 86.28 2.51
N SER A 20 102.66 86.05 3.75
CA SER A 20 102.14 84.93 4.55
C SER A 20 100.64 85.03 4.84
N ARG A 21 100.08 86.24 4.97
CA ARG A 21 98.63 86.45 5.12
C ARG A 21 97.88 86.19 3.82
N VAL A 22 98.45 86.53 2.66
CA VAL A 22 97.89 86.24 1.34
C VAL A 22 97.89 84.74 1.08
N ASP A 23 98.99 84.04 1.35
CA ASP A 23 99.09 82.59 1.20
C ASP A 23 98.05 81.87 2.08
N ALA A 24 97.93 82.29 3.35
CA ALA A 24 96.90 81.75 4.24
C ALA A 24 95.47 82.04 3.76
N LEU A 25 95.22 83.21 3.18
CA LEU A 25 93.93 83.54 2.55
C LEU A 25 93.67 82.65 1.34
N GLU A 26 94.66 82.44 0.48
CA GLU A 26 94.56 81.55 -0.68
C GLU A 26 94.23 80.11 -0.25
N ASP A 27 94.91 79.58 0.76
CA ASP A 27 94.61 78.27 1.34
C ASP A 27 93.16 78.19 1.85
N THR A 28 92.68 79.23 2.57
CA THR A 28 91.28 79.27 3.03
C THR A 28 90.29 79.36 1.88
N VAL A 29 90.61 80.07 0.79
CA VAL A 29 89.76 80.16 -0.40
C VAL A 29 89.71 78.82 -1.13
N GLN A 30 90.84 78.13 -1.28
CA GLN A 30 90.88 76.78 -1.85
C GLN A 30 90.10 75.76 -1.01
N ASP A 31 90.17 75.87 0.33
CA ASP A 31 89.37 75.01 1.21
C ASP A 31 87.88 75.28 1.07
N LEU A 32 87.47 76.56 1.01
CA LEU A 32 86.09 76.95 0.75
C LEU A 32 85.59 76.44 -0.59
N ASP A 33 86.41 76.47 -1.64
CA ASP A 33 86.08 75.94 -2.97
C ASP A 33 85.84 74.42 -2.90
N ARG A 34 86.73 73.68 -2.25
CA ARG A 34 86.55 72.23 -2.00
C ARG A 34 85.31 71.92 -1.17
N GLN A 35 85.02 72.75 -0.16
CA GLN A 35 83.80 72.61 0.64
C GLN A 35 82.55 72.89 -0.20
N MET A 36 82.58 73.90 -1.06
CA MET A 36 81.50 74.25 -1.97
C MET A 36 81.24 73.14 -2.99
N ASP A 37 82.29 72.55 -3.57
CA ASP A 37 82.18 71.36 -4.43
C ASP A 37 81.56 70.17 -3.70
N SER A 38 82.00 69.92 -2.46
CA SER A 38 81.42 68.87 -1.61
C SER A 38 79.93 69.12 -1.31
N VAL A 39 79.54 70.37 -1.07
CA VAL A 39 78.14 70.77 -0.89
C VAL A 39 77.33 70.60 -2.17
N ASN A 40 77.89 70.96 -3.34
CA ASN A 40 77.24 70.75 -4.63
C ASN A 40 76.97 69.26 -4.88
N VAL A 41 77.97 68.39 -4.67
CA VAL A 41 77.78 66.93 -4.81
C VAL A 41 76.72 66.38 -3.85
N LYS A 42 76.69 66.85 -2.60
CA LYS A 42 75.64 66.48 -1.64
C LYS A 42 74.26 66.99 -2.06
N THR A 43 74.19 68.19 -2.64
CA THR A 43 72.95 68.79 -3.15
C THR A 43 72.42 67.98 -4.33
N ASP A 44 73.27 67.61 -5.28
CA ASP A 44 72.89 66.74 -6.42
C ASP A 44 72.41 65.36 -5.94
N THR A 45 73.10 64.79 -4.95
CA THR A 45 72.69 63.53 -4.32
C THR A 45 71.34 63.67 -3.62
N PHE A 46 71.14 64.79 -2.91
CA PHE A 46 69.87 65.10 -2.25
C PHE A 46 68.73 65.29 -3.25
N GLU A 47 68.94 66.02 -4.33
CA GLU A 47 67.96 66.18 -5.41
C GLU A 47 67.59 64.84 -6.04
N THR A 48 68.59 63.99 -6.32
CA THR A 48 68.37 62.63 -6.87
C THR A 48 67.54 61.77 -5.91
N THR A 49 67.86 61.79 -4.61
CA THR A 49 67.11 61.05 -3.60
C THR A 49 65.70 61.59 -3.40
N MET A 50 65.49 62.91 -3.43
CA MET A 50 64.16 63.53 -3.38
C MET A 50 63.31 63.19 -4.61
N ALA A 51 63.89 63.15 -5.81
CA ALA A 51 63.19 62.72 -7.01
C ALA A 51 62.78 61.24 -6.93
N ALA A 52 63.69 60.38 -6.45
CA ALA A 52 63.40 58.97 -6.22
C ALA A 52 62.30 58.78 -5.17
N ILE A 53 62.37 59.51 -4.05
CA ILE A 53 61.33 59.54 -3.03
C ILE A 53 60.03 59.98 -3.67
N HIS A 54 59.94 61.10 -4.38
CA HIS A 54 58.71 61.58 -5.00
C HIS A 54 58.06 60.56 -5.95
N ASN A 55 58.89 59.85 -6.74
CA ASN A 55 58.40 58.81 -7.65
C ASN A 55 57.81 57.59 -6.89
N GLN A 56 58.26 57.32 -5.66
CA GLN A 56 57.73 56.22 -4.83
C GLN A 56 56.28 56.47 -4.35
N PRO A 57 55.88 57.56 -3.64
CA PRO A 57 54.47 57.80 -3.40
C PRO A 57 53.62 57.91 -4.67
N LYS A 58 54.16 58.38 -5.80
CA LYS A 58 53.42 58.37 -7.07
C LYS A 58 53.05 56.94 -7.51
N ALA A 59 54.02 56.04 -7.55
CA ALA A 59 53.77 54.63 -7.89
C ALA A 59 52.86 53.93 -6.85
N MET A 60 53.03 54.23 -5.56
CA MET A 60 52.15 53.72 -4.51
C MET A 60 50.71 54.20 -4.68
N LYS A 61 50.51 55.47 -5.04
CA LYS A 61 49.18 56.04 -5.30
C LYS A 61 48.50 55.33 -6.47
N GLU A 62 49.19 55.17 -7.60
CA GLU A 62 48.67 54.46 -8.77
C GLU A 62 48.32 53.00 -8.45
N SER A 63 49.16 52.32 -7.66
CA SER A 63 48.90 50.96 -7.18
C SER A 63 47.66 50.90 -6.27
N ASN A 64 47.52 51.87 -5.35
CA ASN A 64 46.38 51.94 -4.46
C ASN A 64 45.08 52.20 -5.23
N ASP A 65 45.09 53.12 -6.19
CA ASP A 65 43.94 53.41 -7.05
C ASP A 65 43.50 52.15 -7.84
N LYS A 66 44.48 51.38 -8.36
CA LYS A 66 44.21 50.09 -9.01
C LYS A 66 43.60 49.06 -8.06
N MET A 67 44.12 48.95 -6.83
CA MET A 67 43.57 48.06 -5.81
C MET A 67 42.14 48.45 -5.44
N THR A 68 41.87 49.74 -5.20
CA THR A 68 40.52 50.25 -4.90
C THR A 68 39.54 49.92 -6.02
N SER A 69 39.95 50.08 -7.29
CA SER A 69 39.14 49.70 -8.44
C SER A 69 38.84 48.19 -8.48
N GLN A 70 39.84 47.34 -8.23
CA GLN A 70 39.66 45.89 -8.19
C GLN A 70 38.74 45.42 -7.06
N VAL A 71 38.89 45.99 -5.86
CA VAL A 71 38.03 45.70 -4.70
C VAL A 71 36.59 46.11 -4.99
N THR A 72 36.37 47.30 -5.55
CA THR A 72 35.02 47.78 -5.91
C THR A 72 34.36 46.86 -6.94
N LYS A 73 35.11 46.42 -7.95
CA LYS A 73 34.61 45.46 -8.96
C LYS A 73 34.25 44.11 -8.34
N LEU A 74 35.07 43.62 -7.41
CA LEU A 74 34.83 42.36 -6.70
C LEU A 74 33.56 42.45 -5.84
N GLU A 75 33.40 43.54 -5.10
CA GLU A 75 32.24 43.81 -4.26
C GLU A 75 30.94 43.82 -5.06
N LEU A 76 30.89 44.56 -6.18
CA LEU A 76 29.74 44.59 -7.07
C LEU A 76 29.43 43.21 -7.65
N SER A 77 30.47 42.46 -8.05
CA SER A 77 30.30 41.09 -8.57
C SER A 77 29.77 40.14 -7.51
N MET A 78 30.25 40.23 -6.27
CA MET A 78 29.77 39.40 -5.16
C MET A 78 28.32 39.73 -4.83
N ASN A 79 27.97 41.01 -4.69
CA ASN A 79 26.60 41.44 -4.42
C ASN A 79 25.63 40.93 -5.49
N SER A 80 25.99 41.05 -6.77
CA SER A 80 25.17 40.51 -7.87
C SER A 80 24.95 39.00 -7.75
N ARG A 81 26.00 38.22 -7.44
CA ARG A 81 25.89 36.77 -7.28
C ARG A 81 25.07 36.37 -6.06
N PHE A 82 25.16 37.13 -4.97
CA PHE A 82 24.35 36.90 -3.78
C PHE A 82 22.87 37.15 -4.07
N THR A 83 22.51 38.27 -4.71
CA THR A 83 21.13 38.56 -5.09
C THR A 83 20.57 37.51 -6.05
N GLU A 84 21.35 37.10 -7.05
CA GLU A 84 20.93 36.03 -7.98
C GLU A 84 20.70 34.70 -7.25
N MET A 85 21.60 34.34 -6.33
CA MET A 85 21.47 33.13 -5.52
C MET A 85 20.23 33.18 -4.62
N GLU A 86 19.97 34.30 -3.96
CA GLU A 86 18.80 34.50 -3.10
C GLU A 86 17.49 34.33 -3.89
N LEU A 87 17.37 35.01 -5.04
CA LEU A 87 16.19 34.90 -5.91
C LEU A 87 16.00 33.48 -6.45
N SER A 88 17.09 32.83 -6.85
CA SER A 88 17.08 31.44 -7.33
C SER A 88 16.62 30.47 -6.23
N MET A 89 17.16 30.62 -5.02
CA MET A 89 16.78 29.81 -3.86
C MET A 89 15.32 30.02 -3.49
N ASP A 90 14.84 31.26 -3.38
CA ASP A 90 13.44 31.58 -3.07
C ASP A 90 12.48 30.95 -4.10
N SER A 91 12.80 31.07 -5.39
CA SER A 91 12.02 30.46 -6.48
C SER A 91 11.96 28.93 -6.35
N ARG A 92 13.10 28.28 -6.07
CA ARG A 92 13.17 26.83 -5.86
C ARG A 92 12.37 26.40 -4.63
N PHE A 93 12.45 27.15 -3.53
CA PHE A 93 11.67 26.87 -2.32
C PHE A 93 10.17 27.01 -2.55
N LYS A 94 9.72 28.07 -3.25
CA LYS A 94 8.31 28.24 -3.62
C LYS A 94 7.79 27.09 -4.48
N LYS A 95 8.58 26.66 -5.47
CA LYS A 95 8.25 25.50 -6.32
C LYS A 95 8.14 24.22 -5.51
N LEU A 96 9.11 23.96 -4.62
CA LEU A 96 9.09 22.79 -3.73
C LEU A 96 7.87 22.81 -2.81
N ASN A 97 7.56 23.95 -2.19
CA ASN A 97 6.40 24.08 -1.30
C ASN A 97 5.08 23.80 -2.04
N THR A 98 4.97 24.26 -3.28
CA THR A 98 3.81 23.99 -4.14
C THR A 98 3.69 22.49 -4.45
N GLN A 99 4.80 21.83 -4.78
CA GLN A 99 4.82 20.38 -5.04
C GLN A 99 4.47 19.56 -3.79
N ILE A 100 5.02 19.90 -2.63
CA ILE A 100 4.71 19.26 -1.34
C ILE A 100 3.22 19.41 -1.02
N THR A 101 2.66 20.61 -1.19
CA THR A 101 1.23 20.87 -0.96
C THR A 101 0.35 20.03 -1.88
N LYS A 102 0.70 19.95 -3.18
CA LYS A 102 -0.01 19.10 -4.15
C LYS A 102 0.04 17.63 -3.74
N MET A 103 1.23 17.11 -3.42
CA MET A 103 1.42 15.72 -2.98
C MET A 103 0.61 15.40 -1.73
N ASN A 104 0.56 16.31 -0.75
CA ASN A 104 -0.25 16.12 0.46
C ASN A 104 -1.75 16.02 0.15
N ASN A 105 -2.25 16.82 -0.79
CA ASN A 105 -3.65 16.74 -1.23
C ASN A 105 -3.94 15.45 -1.98
N ASP A 106 -3.02 14.98 -2.84
CA ASP A 106 -3.17 13.72 -3.56
C ASP A 106 -3.14 12.53 -2.59
N LEU A 107 -2.24 12.53 -1.59
CA LEU A 107 -2.22 11.53 -0.53
C LEU A 107 -3.52 11.49 0.28
N LYS A 108 -4.10 12.64 0.64
CA LYS A 108 -5.40 12.71 1.32
C LYS A 108 -6.52 12.09 0.47
N LYS A 109 -6.52 12.31 -0.85
CA LYS A 109 -7.51 11.70 -1.75
C LYS A 109 -7.37 10.19 -1.82
N VAL A 110 -6.13 9.70 -1.90
CA VAL A 110 -5.84 8.24 -1.91
C VAL A 110 -6.31 7.59 -0.61
N ASP A 111 -6.01 8.21 0.54
CA ASP A 111 -6.45 7.71 1.86
C ASP A 111 -7.98 7.60 1.95
N LEU A 112 -8.71 8.66 1.57
CA LEU A 112 -10.17 8.64 1.56
C LEU A 112 -10.74 7.57 0.61
N SER A 113 -10.13 7.40 -0.56
CA SER A 113 -10.55 6.39 -1.54
C SER A 113 -10.34 4.96 -1.01
N ILE A 114 -9.19 4.69 -0.40
CA ILE A 114 -8.88 3.38 0.21
C ILE A 114 -9.84 3.10 1.35
N ASN A 115 -10.07 4.06 2.25
CA ASN A 115 -11.00 3.90 3.37
C ASN A 115 -12.42 3.58 2.90
N SER A 116 -12.91 4.27 1.86
CA SER A 116 -14.23 4.00 1.27
C SER A 116 -14.31 2.59 0.67
N ARG A 117 -13.28 2.16 -0.07
CA ARG A 117 -13.24 0.81 -0.66
C ARG A 117 -13.19 -0.29 0.40
N LEU A 118 -12.45 -0.08 1.49
CA LEU A 118 -12.39 -1.03 2.61
C LEU A 118 -13.74 -1.15 3.33
N GLN A 119 -14.46 -0.04 3.51
CA GLN A 119 -15.81 -0.07 4.09
C GLN A 119 -16.81 -0.81 3.19
N ASP A 120 -16.77 -0.60 1.88
CA ASP A 120 -17.57 -1.35 0.91
C ASP A 120 -17.28 -2.86 0.98
N MET A 121 -15.99 -3.22 0.96
CA MET A 121 -15.56 -4.62 1.07
C MET A 121 -16.04 -5.27 2.38
N ASN A 122 -15.92 -4.59 3.51
CA ASN A 122 -16.40 -5.10 4.80
C ASN A 122 -17.91 -5.33 4.81
N SER A 123 -18.68 -4.44 4.17
CA SER A 123 -20.13 -4.58 4.04
C SER A 123 -20.50 -5.81 3.21
N ARG A 124 -19.84 -6.00 2.06
CA ARG A 124 -20.05 -7.16 1.18
C ARG A 124 -19.63 -8.49 1.82
N ILE A 125 -18.54 -8.49 2.62
CA ILE A 125 -18.13 -9.68 3.38
C ILE A 125 -19.17 -10.01 4.45
N THR A 126 -19.72 -9.00 5.13
CA THR A 126 -20.77 -9.20 6.14
C THR A 126 -22.04 -9.79 5.53
N GLU A 127 -22.46 -9.26 4.38
CA GLU A 127 -23.61 -9.78 3.61
C GLU A 127 -23.38 -11.23 3.18
N LEU A 128 -22.24 -11.53 2.53
CA LEU A 128 -21.89 -12.89 2.11
C LEU A 128 -21.85 -13.87 3.29
N SER A 129 -21.30 -13.45 4.44
CA SER A 129 -21.25 -14.27 5.65
C SER A 129 -22.67 -14.61 6.16
N SER A 130 -23.57 -13.62 6.15
CA SER A 130 -24.98 -13.81 6.50
C SER A 130 -25.67 -14.78 5.55
N ASP A 131 -25.51 -14.60 4.24
CA ASP A 131 -26.10 -15.46 3.21
C ASP A 131 -25.60 -16.91 3.33
N MET A 132 -24.29 -17.09 3.52
CA MET A 132 -23.70 -18.42 3.73
C MET A 132 -24.23 -19.08 5.01
N HIS A 133 -24.38 -18.33 6.09
CA HIS A 133 -24.92 -18.86 7.34
C HIS A 133 -26.37 -19.32 7.16
N SER A 134 -27.21 -18.49 6.54
CA SER A 134 -28.60 -18.84 6.24
C SER A 134 -28.71 -20.06 5.32
N GLY A 135 -27.88 -20.13 4.27
CA GLY A 135 -27.83 -21.29 3.38
C GLY A 135 -27.40 -22.58 4.09
N PHE A 136 -26.47 -22.49 5.04
CA PHE A 136 -26.04 -23.63 5.85
C PHE A 136 -27.13 -24.10 6.83
N GLU A 137 -27.85 -23.17 7.47
CA GLU A 137 -28.99 -23.49 8.32
C GLU A 137 -30.11 -24.19 7.53
N GLU A 138 -30.46 -23.68 6.34
CA GLU A 138 -31.46 -24.31 5.48
C GLU A 138 -31.04 -25.72 5.04
N MET A 139 -29.78 -25.89 4.66
CA MET A 139 -29.22 -27.19 4.28
C MET A 139 -29.26 -28.18 5.46
N THR A 140 -28.92 -27.72 6.65
CA THR A 140 -28.97 -28.53 7.88
C THR A 140 -30.40 -28.99 8.16
N GLN A 141 -31.39 -28.09 8.09
CA GLN A 141 -32.79 -28.43 8.28
C GLN A 141 -33.31 -29.44 7.24
N LYS A 142 -32.97 -29.25 5.96
CA LYS A 142 -33.34 -30.19 4.89
C LYS A 142 -32.68 -31.56 5.07
N ASN A 143 -31.43 -31.58 5.50
CA ASN A 143 -30.70 -32.81 5.80
C ASN A 143 -31.35 -33.57 6.97
N ASP A 144 -31.67 -32.88 8.06
CA ASP A 144 -32.35 -33.45 9.22
C ASP A 144 -33.73 -34.00 8.85
N GLN A 145 -34.50 -33.25 8.06
CA GLN A 145 -35.81 -33.70 7.56
C GLN A 145 -35.68 -34.95 6.68
N THR A 146 -34.67 -35.00 5.81
CA THR A 146 -34.42 -36.17 4.95
C THR A 146 -33.99 -37.38 5.78
N SER A 147 -33.15 -37.17 6.79
CA SER A 147 -32.71 -38.20 7.74
C SER A 147 -33.90 -38.81 8.48
N ILE A 148 -34.76 -37.97 9.08
CA ILE A 148 -36.00 -38.39 9.76
C ILE A 148 -36.89 -39.21 8.82
N LYS A 149 -37.08 -38.74 7.59
CA LYS A 149 -37.92 -39.43 6.59
C LYS A 149 -37.37 -40.80 6.23
N MET A 150 -36.06 -40.90 6.03
CA MET A 150 -35.40 -42.15 5.70
C MET A 150 -35.52 -43.16 6.86
N GLU A 151 -35.30 -42.72 8.09
CA GLU A 151 -35.45 -43.56 9.29
C GLU A 151 -36.89 -44.06 9.45
N ALA A 152 -37.88 -43.18 9.31
CA ALA A 152 -39.30 -43.53 9.40
C ALA A 152 -39.73 -44.52 8.31
N LEU A 153 -39.29 -44.31 7.06
CA LEU A 153 -39.53 -45.24 5.95
C LEU A 153 -38.91 -46.62 6.21
N ASN A 154 -37.69 -46.65 6.74
CA ASN A 154 -37.03 -47.90 7.10
C ASN A 154 -37.81 -48.64 8.19
N LYS A 155 -38.16 -47.97 9.30
CA LYS A 155 -38.98 -48.54 10.39
C LYS A 155 -40.32 -49.06 9.87
N ASN A 156 -41.04 -48.27 9.07
CA ASN A 156 -42.30 -48.68 8.46
C ASN A 156 -42.17 -49.92 7.58
N THR A 157 -41.06 -50.04 6.86
CA THR A 157 -40.79 -51.20 6.01
C THR A 157 -40.59 -52.45 6.86
N MET A 158 -39.89 -52.34 8.00
CA MET A 158 -39.73 -53.44 8.96
C MET A 158 -41.06 -53.81 9.64
N SER A 159 -41.80 -52.84 10.20
CA SER A 159 -43.12 -53.10 10.82
C SER A 159 -44.08 -53.81 9.85
N ARG A 160 -44.09 -53.39 8.57
CA ARG A 160 -44.90 -54.05 7.53
C ARG A 160 -44.48 -55.49 7.27
N PHE A 161 -43.18 -55.77 7.32
CA PHE A 161 -42.66 -57.10 7.14
C PHE A 161 -43.08 -57.99 8.32
N ASP A 162 -42.88 -57.51 9.55
CA ASP A 162 -43.25 -58.23 10.78
C ASP A 162 -44.75 -58.51 10.84
N ASN A 163 -45.58 -57.53 10.49
CA ASN A 163 -47.04 -57.68 10.44
C ASN A 163 -47.54 -58.71 9.40
N ARG A 164 -46.68 -59.11 8.44
CA ARG A 164 -46.99 -60.12 7.41
C ARG A 164 -46.40 -61.50 7.72
N LEU A 165 -45.49 -61.62 8.68
CA LEU A 165 -44.84 -62.89 8.95
C LEU A 165 -45.85 -63.94 9.47
N PRO A 166 -45.78 -65.19 8.98
CA PRO A 166 -46.58 -66.28 9.52
C PRO A 166 -46.15 -66.55 10.96
N GLY A 167 -47.03 -66.29 11.92
CA GLY A 167 -46.74 -66.36 13.36
C GLY A 167 -46.81 -65.02 14.07
N ALA A 168 -46.95 -63.90 13.35
CA ALA A 168 -47.35 -62.64 13.97
C ALA A 168 -48.69 -62.81 14.69
N PRO A 169 -48.87 -62.26 15.90
CA PRO A 169 -50.14 -62.38 16.62
C PRO A 169 -51.32 -61.96 15.72
N PRO A 170 -52.43 -62.72 15.74
CA PRO A 170 -53.57 -62.45 14.85
C PRO A 170 -54.20 -61.08 15.12
N ASP A 171 -54.02 -60.52 16.30
CA ASP A 171 -54.62 -59.23 16.66
C ASP A 171 -53.62 -58.09 16.81
N ALA A 172 -52.35 -58.32 17.16
CA ALA A 172 -51.37 -57.23 17.35
C ALA A 172 -50.73 -56.77 16.05
N LEU A 173 -50.49 -55.46 15.92
CA LEU A 173 -49.76 -54.86 14.82
C LEU A 173 -48.58 -54.04 15.34
N GLU A 174 -47.41 -54.26 14.74
CA GLU A 174 -46.27 -53.36 14.88
C GLU A 174 -46.66 -51.98 14.35
N PRO A 175 -46.33 -50.92 15.12
CA PRO A 175 -46.79 -49.59 14.78
C PRO A 175 -46.01 -49.02 13.60
N LEU A 176 -46.66 -48.08 12.91
CA LEU A 176 -46.03 -47.28 11.87
C LEU A 176 -45.61 -45.91 12.43
N PHE A 177 -44.71 -45.26 11.72
CA PHE A 177 -44.10 -43.97 12.03
C PHE A 177 -44.44 -42.97 10.93
N ASN A 178 -44.74 -41.74 11.34
CA ASN A 178 -45.00 -40.62 10.46
C ASN A 178 -43.72 -40.25 9.70
N VAL A 179 -43.79 -40.21 8.36
CA VAL A 179 -42.61 -40.04 7.49
C VAL A 179 -42.01 -38.64 7.53
N ASN A 180 -42.71 -37.66 8.12
CA ASN A 180 -42.22 -36.28 8.22
C ASN A 180 -41.67 -35.96 9.61
N THR A 181 -42.14 -36.65 10.65
CA THR A 181 -41.77 -36.33 12.05
C THR A 181 -41.00 -37.44 12.74
N GLY A 182 -40.97 -38.65 12.17
CA GLY A 182 -40.36 -39.83 12.79
C GLY A 182 -41.11 -40.36 14.01
N LYS A 183 -42.23 -39.75 14.39
CA LYS A 183 -43.04 -40.15 15.55
C LYS A 183 -43.98 -41.30 15.20
N GLN A 184 -44.27 -42.15 16.18
CA GLN A 184 -45.23 -43.26 16.02
C GLN A 184 -46.65 -42.74 15.75
N ILE A 185 -47.35 -43.36 14.81
CA ILE A 185 -48.75 -43.11 14.48
C ILE A 185 -49.62 -43.85 15.51
N GLN A 186 -50.27 -43.11 16.39
CA GLN A 186 -50.96 -43.67 17.58
C GLN A 186 -52.28 -44.41 17.26
N SER A 187 -52.74 -44.41 16.01
CA SER A 187 -54.14 -44.73 15.70
C SER A 187 -54.50 -46.23 15.60
N VAL A 188 -53.52 -47.13 15.54
CA VAL A 188 -53.77 -48.57 15.30
C VAL A 188 -52.75 -49.42 16.03
N ASN A 189 -53.19 -50.15 17.05
CA ASN A 189 -52.38 -51.13 17.78
C ASN A 189 -52.83 -52.57 17.46
N SER A 190 -54.07 -52.73 16.98
CA SER A 190 -54.64 -54.02 16.66
C SER A 190 -55.37 -54.06 15.32
N ARG A 191 -55.52 -55.26 14.73
CA ARG A 191 -56.33 -55.45 13.51
C ARG A 191 -57.81 -55.13 13.73
N ALA A 192 -58.30 -55.25 14.96
CA ALA A 192 -59.67 -54.89 15.31
C ALA A 192 -59.90 -53.36 15.29
N ASP A 193 -58.87 -52.57 15.60
CA ASP A 193 -58.95 -51.10 15.63
C ASP A 193 -59.37 -50.52 14.27
N PHE A 194 -59.02 -51.19 13.17
CA PHE A 194 -59.43 -50.79 11.81
C PHE A 194 -60.94 -50.69 11.63
N ALA A 195 -61.74 -51.52 12.32
CA ALA A 195 -63.20 -51.45 12.23
C ALA A 195 -63.75 -50.20 12.92
N GLY A 196 -63.07 -49.72 13.96
CA GLY A 196 -63.41 -48.52 14.72
C GLY A 196 -62.84 -47.22 14.15
N MET A 197 -61.90 -47.28 13.19
CA MET A 197 -61.30 -46.08 12.62
C MET A 197 -62.33 -45.20 11.90
N THR A 198 -62.35 -43.93 12.28
CA THR A 198 -63.16 -42.92 11.61
C THR A 198 -62.60 -42.60 10.22
N TYR A 199 -63.46 -42.05 9.35
CA TYR A 199 -63.04 -41.61 8.01
C TYR A 199 -61.91 -40.57 8.04
N VAL A 200 -61.90 -39.71 9.08
CA VAL A 200 -60.89 -38.69 9.32
C VAL A 200 -59.59 -39.33 9.80
N ALA A 201 -59.64 -40.22 10.80
CA ALA A 201 -58.45 -40.91 11.30
C ALA A 201 -57.73 -41.72 10.22
N MET A 202 -58.48 -42.35 9.29
CA MET A 202 -57.85 -43.02 8.14
C MET A 202 -57.18 -42.05 7.17
N ALA A 203 -57.75 -40.86 6.99
CA ALA A 203 -57.17 -39.80 6.17
C ALA A 203 -55.84 -39.33 6.75
N GLU A 204 -55.85 -39.01 8.05
CA GLU A 204 -54.69 -38.55 8.81
C GLU A 204 -53.58 -39.61 8.75
N CYS A 205 -53.90 -40.86 9.08
CA CYS A 205 -52.94 -41.96 9.00
C CYS A 205 -52.28 -42.09 7.61
N LEU A 206 -53.06 -42.03 6.52
CA LEU A 206 -52.50 -42.07 5.16
C LEU A 206 -51.62 -40.84 4.85
N GLN A 207 -52.03 -39.65 5.28
CA GLN A 207 -51.27 -38.42 5.12
C GLN A 207 -49.95 -38.45 5.91
N GLU A 208 -49.96 -38.96 7.15
CA GLU A 208 -48.78 -39.15 7.98
C GLU A 208 -47.79 -40.16 7.40
N LEU A 209 -48.29 -41.13 6.61
CA LEU A 209 -47.46 -42.07 5.85
C LEU A 209 -46.98 -41.51 4.51
N GLY A 210 -47.36 -40.28 4.15
CA GLY A 210 -47.03 -39.66 2.86
C GLY A 210 -47.75 -40.32 1.67
N LEU A 211 -48.91 -40.94 1.90
CA LEU A 211 -49.72 -41.59 0.88
C LEU A 211 -50.85 -40.66 0.43
N ALA A 212 -51.25 -40.77 -0.83
CA ALA A 212 -52.42 -40.07 -1.35
C ALA A 212 -53.68 -40.52 -0.59
N VAL A 213 -54.60 -39.59 -0.31
CA VAL A 213 -55.81 -39.86 0.49
C VAL A 213 -57.02 -40.04 -0.44
N PRO A 214 -57.58 -41.27 -0.60
CA PRO A 214 -58.77 -41.51 -1.42
C PRO A 214 -60.00 -40.74 -0.94
N LYS A 215 -61.00 -40.54 -1.81
CA LYS A 215 -62.28 -39.89 -1.42
C LYS A 215 -63.29 -40.86 -0.78
N HIS A 216 -63.17 -42.17 -1.02
CA HIS A 216 -64.12 -43.16 -0.52
C HIS A 216 -63.61 -43.84 0.76
N LYS A 217 -64.50 -44.06 1.74
CA LYS A 217 -64.16 -44.63 3.04
C LYS A 217 -63.54 -46.02 2.92
N ASP A 218 -64.13 -46.90 2.11
CA ASP A 218 -63.66 -48.28 1.97
C ASP A 218 -62.28 -48.35 1.30
N GLU A 219 -62.04 -47.46 0.34
CA GLU A 219 -60.73 -47.35 -0.33
C GLU A 219 -59.66 -46.82 0.63
N ARG A 220 -59.99 -45.85 1.50
CA ARG A 220 -59.08 -45.42 2.57
C ARG A 220 -58.76 -46.57 3.52
N LEU A 221 -59.79 -47.28 4.00
CA LEU A 221 -59.61 -48.41 4.91
C LEU A 221 -58.74 -49.50 4.28
N ARG A 222 -58.96 -49.78 2.99
CA ARG A 222 -58.15 -50.72 2.22
C ARG A 222 -56.70 -50.27 2.14
N GLN A 223 -56.44 -48.98 1.85
CA GLN A 223 -55.08 -48.45 1.79
C GLN A 223 -54.38 -48.43 3.15
N VAL A 224 -55.09 -48.09 4.23
CA VAL A 224 -54.57 -48.15 5.60
C VAL A 224 -54.19 -49.58 5.95
N LYS A 225 -55.11 -50.55 5.77
CA LYS A 225 -54.82 -51.98 6.01
C LYS A 225 -53.65 -52.47 5.17
N LYS A 226 -53.56 -52.06 3.90
CA LYS A 226 -52.43 -52.39 3.01
C LYS A 226 -51.12 -51.80 3.53
N ALA A 227 -51.14 -50.56 4.00
CA ALA A 227 -49.97 -49.86 4.52
C ALA A 227 -49.47 -50.46 5.84
N TYR A 228 -50.32 -51.03 6.68
CA TYR A 228 -49.92 -51.79 7.87
C TYR A 228 -49.48 -53.23 7.58
N GLY A 229 -49.63 -53.69 6.34
CA GLY A 229 -49.40 -55.11 6.00
C GLY A 229 -50.49 -56.06 6.52
N ALA A 230 -51.61 -55.52 7.02
CA ALA A 230 -52.72 -56.28 7.59
C ALA A 230 -53.77 -56.72 6.56
N GLN A 231 -53.57 -56.41 5.27
CA GLN A 231 -54.46 -56.90 4.23
C GLN A 231 -54.25 -58.41 4.09
N CYS A 232 -55.13 -59.19 4.72
CA CYS A 232 -55.22 -60.62 4.49
C CYS A 232 -55.30 -60.80 2.99
N ALA A 233 -54.37 -61.55 2.41
CA ALA A 233 -54.55 -62.03 1.06
C ALA A 233 -55.90 -62.78 1.09
N HIS A 234 -56.97 -62.14 0.61
CA HIS A 234 -58.12 -62.86 0.11
C HIS A 234 -57.58 -63.57 -1.10
N SER A 235 -56.97 -64.71 -0.83
CA SER A 235 -56.51 -65.69 -1.77
C SER A 235 -57.76 -66.31 -2.39
N THR A 236 -58.50 -65.49 -3.16
CA THR A 236 -59.10 -66.02 -4.38
C THR A 236 -57.92 -66.39 -5.26
N VAL A 237 -57.34 -67.56 -4.99
CA VAL A 237 -56.40 -68.25 -5.88
C VAL A 237 -57.20 -68.65 -7.11
N THR A 238 -57.59 -67.68 -7.94
CA THR A 238 -57.82 -67.95 -9.35
C THR A 238 -56.44 -68.21 -9.93
N SER A 239 -56.11 -69.51 -9.96
CA SER A 239 -54.90 -70.09 -10.56
C SER A 239 -54.53 -69.33 -11.84
N PRO A 240 -53.33 -68.74 -11.94
CA PRO A 240 -52.93 -68.03 -13.14
C PRO A 240 -52.81 -69.03 -14.29
N ARG A 241 -53.68 -68.90 -15.29
CA ARG A 241 -53.54 -69.58 -16.59
C ARG A 241 -52.26 -69.04 -17.24
N VAL A 242 -51.17 -69.78 -17.12
CA VAL A 242 -49.85 -69.46 -17.69
C VAL A 242 -49.99 -69.32 -19.22
N SER A 243 -50.12 -68.10 -19.72
CA SER A 243 -49.90 -67.79 -21.13
C SER A 243 -48.44 -67.40 -21.31
N ILE A 244 -47.65 -68.36 -21.77
CA ILE A 244 -46.25 -68.20 -22.18
C ILE A 244 -46.24 -67.30 -23.43
N ARG A 245 -46.03 -66.00 -23.25
CA ARG A 245 -45.76 -65.08 -24.36
C ARG A 245 -44.25 -64.93 -24.51
N LYS A 246 -43.68 -65.65 -25.47
CA LYS A 246 -42.30 -65.47 -25.96
C LYS A 246 -42.12 -63.98 -26.31
N ARG A 247 -41.21 -63.29 -25.63
CA ARG A 247 -40.71 -61.97 -26.05
C ARG A 247 -39.35 -62.18 -26.69
N ASN A 248 -39.25 -61.69 -27.92
CA ASN A 248 -38.06 -61.71 -28.74
C ASN A 248 -36.94 -60.93 -28.04
N ALA A 249 -35.75 -61.52 -28.10
CA ALA A 249 -34.50 -60.83 -27.88
C ALA A 249 -34.24 -59.96 -29.11
N ASP A 250 -34.28 -58.64 -28.94
CA ASP A 250 -33.43 -57.72 -29.69
C ASP A 250 -33.61 -56.33 -29.09
N GLU A 251 -32.51 -55.76 -28.61
CA GLU A 251 -32.14 -54.35 -28.71
C GLU A 251 -30.96 -54.11 -27.76
N GLY A 252 -29.77 -54.16 -28.36
CA GLY A 252 -28.54 -53.71 -27.76
C GLY A 252 -28.56 -52.18 -27.60
N LEU A 253 -28.22 -51.72 -26.40
CA LEU A 253 -27.90 -50.32 -26.16
C LEU A 253 -26.38 -50.20 -25.94
N SER A 254 -25.73 -49.73 -26.99
CA SER A 254 -24.35 -49.27 -27.00
C SER A 254 -24.24 -48.00 -26.16
N LEU A 255 -23.55 -48.08 -25.03
CA LEU A 255 -23.15 -46.92 -24.23
C LEU A 255 -21.84 -46.37 -24.79
N GLN A 256 -21.93 -45.43 -25.74
CA GLN A 256 -20.81 -44.56 -26.11
C GLN A 256 -20.63 -43.49 -25.03
N TYR A 257 -19.61 -43.66 -24.20
CA TYR A 257 -19.08 -42.60 -23.34
C TYR A 257 -18.11 -41.73 -24.15
N ALA A 258 -18.54 -40.50 -24.49
CA ALA A 258 -17.65 -39.46 -24.98
C ALA A 258 -17.16 -38.59 -23.81
N PRO A 259 -15.84 -38.43 -23.57
CA PRO A 259 -15.33 -37.54 -22.54
C PRO A 259 -15.44 -36.07 -23.00
N GLN A 260 -16.16 -35.25 -22.24
CA GLN A 260 -16.15 -33.80 -22.39
C GLN A 260 -14.80 -33.23 -21.94
N ILE A 261 -14.00 -32.77 -22.89
CA ILE A 261 -12.80 -31.97 -22.63
C ILE A 261 -13.25 -30.51 -22.50
N TYR A 262 -13.10 -29.94 -21.29
CA TYR A 262 -13.31 -28.52 -21.06
C TYR A 262 -12.05 -27.73 -21.45
N PRO A 263 -12.14 -26.71 -22.31
CA PRO A 263 -11.00 -25.85 -22.62
C PRO A 263 -10.70 -24.91 -21.45
N MET A 264 -9.52 -25.05 -20.86
CA MET A 264 -8.92 -24.05 -19.97
C MET A 264 -8.72 -22.75 -20.75
N LYS A 265 -9.49 -21.71 -20.41
CA LYS A 265 -9.24 -20.35 -20.87
C LYS A 265 -7.89 -19.88 -20.32
N GLY A 266 -6.94 -19.65 -21.22
CA GLY A 266 -5.68 -18.99 -20.90
C GLY A 266 -5.94 -17.55 -20.42
N CYS A 267 -5.36 -17.21 -19.28
CA CYS A 267 -5.19 -15.83 -18.84
C CYS A 267 -3.97 -15.25 -19.57
N ASP A 268 -4.21 -14.62 -20.71
CA ASP A 268 -3.29 -13.63 -21.29
C ASP A 268 -3.76 -12.24 -20.86
N THR A 269 -2.88 -11.49 -20.20
CA THR A 269 -2.69 -10.03 -20.32
C THR A 269 -1.57 -9.65 -19.34
N THR A 270 -0.32 -9.60 -19.81
CA THR A 270 0.38 -8.40 -20.28
C THR A 270 0.50 -7.32 -19.21
N MET A 271 1.71 -7.27 -18.67
CA MET A 271 2.25 -6.28 -17.75
C MET A 271 2.84 -5.16 -18.61
N ASP A 272 2.17 -4.01 -18.68
CA ASP A 272 2.75 -2.80 -19.27
C ASP A 272 3.60 -2.09 -18.19
N CYS A 273 4.88 -1.91 -18.52
CA CYS A 273 5.86 -1.12 -17.76
C CYS A 273 5.79 0.36 -18.13
#